data_AF-A0A542EDI5-F1
#
_entry.id   AF-A0A542EDI5-F1
#
_cell.length_a   1.000
_cell.length_b   1.000
_cell.length_c   1.000
_cell.angle_alpha   90.00
_cell.angle_beta   90.00
_cell.angle_gamma   90.00
#
_symmetry.space_group_name_H-M   'P 1'
#
loop_
_entity.id
_entity.type
_entity.pdbx_description
1 polymer ?
#
loop_
_entity_poly.entity_id
_entity_poly.type
_entity_poly.pdbx_seq_one_letter_code
_entity_poly.pdbx_strand_id
1 'polypeptide(L)'
;MPNSPSTRPLRQAWHEALYGADGFYRQPGGPAAHFSTSAQGLPGVDELLAECIIAIAEEHRLDHVVEIGCGRGELLALIAQRSKRLQLTGVDVVDRPAGLPASVEWVRSPGGEGLPDELTDLRSTLVLAHEWLDVVPCEIAVTTCDGLRVLEVAPDGGSRPGRELSDREREWCEQHWPDAQAAEIGTTRDDAYCELRSRIADGLLICVDYGHTIEDRPTDSTFTGYRAGAICEPRFDGSTDLTAHVSMDSLGVPELLQQKDIAARYLVIPDRPDHELARMDPTKYLLMLRRRSAYATFTEPAGLGAFYWSLERVTSSDATS
;
A
#
# COMPACT_ATOMS: atom_id res chain seq x y z
N MET A 1 -21.24 40.79 -4.10
CA MET A 1 -20.00 40.05 -4.41
C MET A 1 -20.37 38.58 -4.38
N PRO A 2 -20.12 37.78 -5.43
CA PRO A 2 -20.39 36.36 -5.35
C PRO A 2 -19.41 35.74 -4.35
N ASN A 3 -19.91 34.94 -3.40
CA ASN A 3 -19.12 34.20 -2.41
C ASN A 3 -17.97 33.48 -3.11
N SER A 4 -16.72 33.86 -2.84
CA SER A 4 -15.58 33.02 -3.15
C SER A 4 -15.75 31.66 -2.46
N PRO A 5 -15.30 30.54 -3.06
CA PRO A 5 -15.80 29.21 -2.70
C PRO A 5 -15.42 28.83 -1.26
N SER A 6 -16.33 28.12 -0.60
CA SER A 6 -16.04 27.41 0.65
C SER A 6 -14.85 26.49 0.44
N THR A 7 -13.97 26.39 1.44
CA THR A 7 -12.98 25.31 1.51
C THR A 7 -13.66 23.96 1.36
N ARG A 8 -12.91 22.97 0.86
CA ARG A 8 -13.36 21.57 0.81
C ARG A 8 -12.56 20.71 1.79
N PRO A 9 -13.15 19.66 2.36
CA PRO A 9 -12.44 18.72 3.22
C PRO A 9 -11.23 18.11 2.49
N LEU A 10 -10.07 18.04 3.15
CA LEU A 10 -8.84 17.52 2.55
C LEU A 10 -9.02 16.07 2.11
N ARG A 11 -9.61 15.24 2.97
CA ARG A 11 -9.88 13.84 2.65
C ARG A 11 -10.71 13.65 1.38
N GLN A 12 -11.75 14.46 1.20
CA GLN A 12 -12.58 14.44 -0.01
C GLN A 12 -11.77 14.89 -1.23
N ALA A 13 -11.00 15.98 -1.10
CA ALA A 13 -10.16 16.49 -2.18
C ALA A 13 -9.11 15.47 -2.64
N TRP A 14 -8.51 14.76 -1.69
CA TRP A 14 -7.55 13.69 -1.94
C TRP A 14 -8.22 12.51 -2.64
N HIS A 15 -9.38 12.05 -2.14
CA HIS A 15 -10.14 10.97 -2.79
C HIS A 15 -10.49 11.31 -4.24
N GLU A 16 -11.03 12.51 -4.50
CA GLU A 16 -11.38 12.96 -5.86
C GLU A 16 -10.14 13.03 -6.78
N ALA A 17 -9.00 13.50 -6.25
CA ALA A 17 -7.76 13.61 -7.01
C ALA A 17 -7.19 12.26 -7.41
N LEU A 18 -7.33 11.20 -6.61
CA LEU A 18 -6.80 9.87 -6.93
C LEU A 18 -7.80 8.98 -7.66
N TYR A 19 -9.03 8.95 -7.17
CA TYR A 19 -10.03 7.93 -7.52
C TYR A 19 -11.26 8.50 -8.24
N GLY A 20 -11.40 9.83 -8.32
CA GLY A 20 -12.44 10.50 -9.08
C GLY A 20 -12.38 10.16 -10.58
N ALA A 21 -13.37 10.60 -11.36
CA ALA A 21 -13.47 10.27 -12.78
C ALA A 21 -12.21 10.64 -13.59
N ASP A 22 -11.60 11.77 -13.26
CA ASP A 22 -10.35 12.27 -13.85
C ASP A 22 -9.11 12.02 -12.94
N GLY A 23 -9.29 11.21 -11.89
CA GLY A 23 -8.30 10.98 -10.86
C GLY A 23 -7.05 10.26 -11.36
N PHE A 24 -5.93 10.48 -10.67
CA PHE A 24 -4.59 10.03 -11.04
C PHE A 24 -4.54 8.55 -11.46
N TYR A 25 -5.16 7.65 -10.68
CA TYR A 25 -5.11 6.21 -10.97
C TYR A 25 -5.99 5.77 -12.15
N ARG A 26 -6.98 6.58 -12.55
CA ARG A 26 -7.84 6.26 -13.71
C ARG A 26 -7.24 6.70 -15.04
N GLN A 27 -6.19 7.52 -15.02
CA GLN A 27 -5.57 8.02 -16.24
C GLN A 27 -4.83 6.90 -17.00
N PRO A 28 -4.75 6.97 -18.35
CA PRO A 28 -4.14 5.92 -19.18
C PRO A 28 -2.66 5.62 -18.85
N GLY A 29 -1.95 6.56 -18.22
CA GLY A 29 -0.58 6.39 -17.74
C GLY A 29 -0.47 5.72 -16.37
N GLY A 30 -1.44 5.94 -15.47
CA GLY A 30 -1.44 5.45 -14.09
C GLY A 30 -0.11 5.65 -13.34
N PRO A 31 0.10 4.94 -12.22
CA PRO A 31 1.37 4.92 -11.51
C PRO A 31 2.54 4.46 -12.39
N ALA A 32 2.34 3.44 -13.23
CA ALA A 32 3.39 2.83 -14.04
C ALA A 32 4.10 3.80 -15.01
N ALA A 33 3.41 4.82 -15.55
CA ALA A 33 4.05 5.85 -16.36
C ALA A 33 4.85 6.88 -15.54
N HIS A 34 4.61 6.94 -14.22
CA HIS A 34 5.18 7.92 -13.31
C HIS A 34 6.25 7.34 -12.38
N PHE A 35 6.18 6.06 -11.96
CA PHE A 35 7.08 5.46 -10.96
C PHE A 35 8.21 4.61 -11.51
N SER A 36 8.48 4.67 -12.83
CA SER A 36 9.59 3.95 -13.49
C SER A 36 11.00 4.19 -12.89
N THR A 37 11.13 5.02 -11.86
CA THR A 37 12.38 5.40 -11.19
C THR A 37 12.44 5.19 -9.67
N SER A 38 11.43 4.62 -9.01
CA SER A 38 11.47 4.38 -7.54
C SER A 38 10.87 3.03 -7.18
N ALA A 39 11.75 2.05 -6.91
CA ALA A 39 11.50 0.68 -6.45
C ALA A 39 10.62 -0.23 -7.34
N GLN A 40 9.46 0.24 -7.80
CA GLN A 40 8.62 -0.41 -8.82
C GLN A 40 9.31 -0.29 -10.19
N GLY A 41 10.16 -1.26 -10.51
CA GLY A 41 10.92 -1.27 -11.77
C GLY A 41 12.36 -1.76 -11.63
N LEU A 42 12.84 -2.03 -10.40
CA LEU A 42 14.13 -2.69 -10.22
C LEU A 42 14.01 -4.17 -10.61
N PRO A 43 14.73 -4.63 -11.66
CA PRO A 43 14.50 -5.96 -12.21
C PRO A 43 14.69 -7.08 -11.18
N GLY A 44 13.62 -7.77 -10.83
CA GLY A 44 13.66 -8.99 -10.00
C GLY A 44 13.23 -8.78 -8.54
N VAL A 45 12.90 -7.56 -8.12
CA VAL A 45 12.31 -7.30 -6.78
C VAL A 45 10.87 -7.83 -6.72
N ASP A 46 10.09 -7.54 -7.74
CA ASP A 46 8.76 -8.11 -8.03
C ASP A 46 8.76 -9.64 -8.07
N GLU A 47 9.82 -10.21 -8.66
CA GLU A 47 10.04 -11.65 -8.67
C GLU A 47 10.22 -12.22 -7.25
N LEU A 48 10.93 -11.53 -6.36
CA LEU A 48 11.10 -11.97 -4.97
C LEU A 48 9.81 -11.81 -4.16
N LEU A 49 9.06 -10.72 -4.38
CA LEU A 49 7.75 -10.52 -3.76
C LEU A 49 6.79 -11.66 -4.14
N ALA A 50 6.69 -12.00 -5.43
CA ALA A 50 5.87 -13.12 -5.88
C ALA A 50 6.31 -14.47 -5.26
N GLU A 51 7.61 -14.73 -5.15
CA GLU A 51 8.12 -15.93 -4.47
C GLU A 51 7.72 -15.95 -2.99
N CYS A 52 7.81 -14.81 -2.32
CA CYS A 52 7.42 -14.67 -0.91
C CYS A 52 5.93 -14.95 -0.71
N ILE A 53 5.06 -14.34 -1.51
CA ILE A 53 3.60 -14.53 -1.42
C ILE A 53 3.23 -16.00 -1.69
N ILE A 54 3.86 -16.65 -2.67
CA ILE A 54 3.65 -18.08 -2.92
C ILE A 54 4.08 -18.91 -1.71
N ALA A 55 5.26 -18.66 -1.14
CA ALA A 55 5.76 -19.39 0.02
C ALA A 55 4.84 -19.24 1.24
N ILE A 56 4.34 -18.02 1.49
CA ILE A 56 3.39 -17.75 2.58
C ILE A 56 2.07 -18.50 2.32
N ALA A 57 1.51 -18.43 1.11
CA ALA A 57 0.29 -19.15 0.78
C ALA A 57 0.45 -20.67 0.98
N GLU A 58 1.61 -21.23 0.60
CA GLU A 58 1.92 -22.65 0.80
C GLU A 58 2.06 -23.02 2.28
N GLU A 59 2.78 -22.24 3.09
CA GLU A 59 2.93 -22.45 4.55
C GLU A 59 1.56 -22.47 5.25
N HIS A 60 0.70 -21.52 4.88
CA HIS A 60 -0.63 -21.37 5.47
C HIS A 60 -1.71 -22.24 4.80
N ARG A 61 -1.35 -23.04 3.79
CA ARG A 61 -2.25 -23.92 3.02
C ARG A 61 -3.45 -23.17 2.41
N LEU A 62 -3.17 -22.00 1.87
CA LEU A 62 -4.14 -21.14 1.17
C LEU A 62 -4.09 -21.47 -0.33
N ASP A 63 -5.24 -21.48 -0.99
CA ASP A 63 -5.37 -21.81 -2.41
C ASP A 63 -5.85 -20.65 -3.28
N HIS A 64 -6.11 -19.49 -2.66
CA HIS A 64 -6.54 -18.26 -3.34
C HIS A 64 -5.69 -17.07 -2.87
N VAL A 65 -5.25 -16.23 -3.82
CA VAL A 65 -4.66 -14.92 -3.53
C VAL A 65 -5.55 -13.82 -4.10
N VAL A 66 -5.92 -12.86 -3.27
CA VAL A 66 -6.56 -11.61 -3.67
C VAL A 66 -5.58 -10.47 -3.45
N GLU A 67 -5.32 -9.67 -4.48
CA GLU A 67 -4.49 -8.45 -4.36
C GLU A 67 -5.36 -7.20 -4.48
N ILE A 68 -5.37 -6.37 -3.43
CA ILE A 68 -6.04 -5.07 -3.35
C ILE A 68 -5.08 -3.98 -3.82
N GLY A 69 -5.55 -3.08 -4.69
CA GLY A 69 -4.70 -2.03 -5.27
C GLY A 69 -3.66 -2.61 -6.22
N CYS A 70 -4.01 -3.68 -6.94
CA CYS A 70 -3.06 -4.48 -7.73
C CYS A 70 -2.51 -3.81 -9.00
N GLY A 71 -2.88 -2.55 -9.27
CA GLY A 71 -2.40 -1.78 -10.42
C GLY A 71 -2.80 -2.41 -11.76
N ARG A 72 -1.83 -2.95 -12.51
CA ARG A 72 -2.09 -3.70 -13.76
C ARG A 72 -1.88 -5.21 -13.57
N GLY A 73 -1.84 -5.69 -12.33
CA GLY A 73 -1.74 -7.11 -11.99
C GLY A 73 -0.38 -7.71 -12.33
N GLU A 74 0.69 -6.92 -12.33
CA GLU A 74 2.06 -7.38 -12.59
C GLU A 74 2.47 -8.50 -11.63
N LEU A 75 2.19 -8.33 -10.33
CA LEU A 75 2.47 -9.34 -9.32
C LEU A 75 1.65 -10.63 -9.56
N LEU A 76 0.34 -10.51 -9.79
CA LEU A 76 -0.52 -11.65 -10.13
C LEU A 76 -0.06 -12.38 -11.39
N ALA A 77 0.44 -11.66 -12.40
CA ALA A 77 0.97 -12.27 -13.61
C ALA A 77 2.24 -13.09 -13.33
N LEU A 78 3.11 -12.63 -12.44
CA LEU A 78 4.29 -13.38 -11.99
C LEU A 78 3.88 -14.61 -11.17
N ILE A 79 2.91 -14.48 -10.27
CA ILE A 79 2.40 -15.60 -9.48
C ILE A 79 1.75 -16.65 -10.39
N ALA A 80 0.92 -16.24 -11.35
CA ALA A 80 0.26 -17.12 -12.32
C ALA A 80 1.25 -17.91 -13.19
N GLN A 81 2.44 -17.36 -13.45
CA GLN A 81 3.51 -18.04 -14.19
C GLN A 81 4.17 -19.15 -13.35
N ARG A 82 4.24 -18.98 -12.04
CA ARG A 82 5.00 -19.85 -11.12
C ARG A 82 4.13 -20.88 -10.39
N SER A 83 2.88 -20.54 -10.10
CA SER A 83 1.92 -21.43 -9.46
C SER A 83 0.66 -21.56 -10.30
N LYS A 84 0.33 -22.80 -10.66
CA LYS A 84 -0.95 -23.16 -11.30
C LYS A 84 -2.00 -23.63 -10.30
N ARG A 85 -1.64 -23.69 -9.01
CA ARG A 85 -2.54 -24.14 -7.93
C ARG A 85 -3.34 -22.99 -7.34
N LEU A 86 -2.74 -21.79 -7.31
CA LEU A 86 -3.38 -20.61 -6.74
C LEU A 86 -4.43 -20.08 -7.71
N GLN A 87 -5.65 -19.92 -7.21
CA GLN A 87 -6.62 -19.00 -7.78
C GLN A 87 -6.14 -17.57 -7.51
N LEU A 88 -6.38 -16.65 -8.42
CA LEU A 88 -5.83 -15.29 -8.36
C LEU A 88 -6.93 -14.29 -8.72
N THR A 89 -7.12 -13.28 -7.87
CA THR A 89 -8.06 -12.19 -8.13
C THR A 89 -7.38 -10.86 -7.92
N GLY A 90 -7.40 -10.01 -8.94
CA GLY A 90 -6.97 -8.62 -8.82
C GLY A 90 -8.15 -7.72 -8.53
N VAL A 91 -7.95 -6.78 -7.59
CA VAL A 91 -8.93 -5.75 -7.23
C VAL A 91 -8.29 -4.38 -7.43
N ASP A 92 -8.81 -3.60 -8.36
CA ASP A 92 -8.30 -2.25 -8.63
C ASP A 92 -9.38 -1.34 -9.23
N VAL A 93 -9.17 -0.04 -9.20
CA VAL A 93 -10.09 0.97 -9.77
C VAL A 93 -10.11 0.96 -11.29
N VAL A 94 -9.07 0.40 -11.91
CA VAL A 94 -8.93 0.33 -13.38
C VAL A 94 -9.59 -0.91 -13.98
N ASP A 95 -9.83 -0.84 -15.30
CA ASP A 95 -10.26 -1.99 -16.09
C ASP A 95 -9.19 -3.08 -16.13
N ARG A 96 -9.66 -4.33 -16.26
CA ARG A 96 -8.80 -5.49 -16.47
C ARG A 96 -7.80 -5.22 -17.62
N PRO A 97 -6.49 -5.35 -17.38
CA PRO A 97 -5.48 -5.21 -18.43
C PRO A 97 -5.59 -6.32 -19.49
N ALA A 98 -5.46 -5.95 -20.76
CA ALA A 98 -5.61 -6.89 -21.90
C ALA A 98 -4.56 -8.02 -21.90
N GLY A 99 -3.37 -7.79 -21.35
CA GLY A 99 -2.27 -8.76 -21.28
C GLY A 99 -2.31 -9.70 -20.07
N LEU A 100 -3.24 -9.50 -19.13
CA LEU A 100 -3.30 -10.27 -17.90
C LEU A 100 -3.76 -11.71 -18.19
N PRO A 101 -3.09 -12.77 -17.68
CA PRO A 101 -3.47 -14.15 -17.94
C PRO A 101 -4.94 -14.43 -17.62
N ALA A 102 -5.62 -15.17 -18.50
CA ALA A 102 -7.05 -15.46 -18.38
C ALA A 102 -7.45 -16.20 -17.09
N SER A 103 -6.49 -16.83 -16.41
CA SER A 103 -6.68 -17.50 -15.12
C SER A 103 -6.76 -16.55 -13.92
N VAL A 104 -6.38 -15.28 -14.11
CA VAL A 104 -6.51 -14.25 -13.07
C VAL A 104 -7.90 -13.65 -13.21
N GLU A 105 -8.69 -13.62 -12.16
CA GLU A 105 -9.97 -12.91 -12.09
C GLU A 105 -9.75 -11.42 -11.81
N TRP A 106 -10.75 -10.58 -12.11
CA TRP A 106 -10.63 -9.13 -11.93
C TRP A 106 -11.93 -8.54 -11.40
N VAL A 107 -11.84 -7.76 -10.33
CA VAL A 107 -12.95 -7.04 -9.72
C VAL A 107 -12.62 -5.54 -9.68
N ARG A 108 -13.58 -4.71 -10.07
CA ARG A 108 -13.37 -3.25 -10.05
C ARG A 108 -13.64 -2.70 -8.65
N SER A 109 -12.67 -1.98 -8.09
CA SER A 109 -12.81 -1.25 -6.83
C SER A 109 -13.41 0.15 -7.04
N PRO A 110 -14.18 0.67 -6.07
CA PRO A 110 -14.55 2.08 -6.04
C PRO A 110 -13.34 3.00 -5.80
N GLY A 111 -12.29 2.53 -5.11
CA GLY A 111 -11.08 3.28 -4.75
C GLY A 111 -11.09 3.83 -3.33
N GLY A 112 -9.93 4.29 -2.88
CA GLY A 112 -9.71 4.76 -1.50
C GLY A 112 -9.95 3.65 -0.49
N GLU A 113 -10.71 3.96 0.55
CA GLU A 113 -11.13 3.02 1.60
C GLU A 113 -12.21 2.02 1.14
N GLY A 114 -12.85 2.26 0.00
CA GLY A 114 -13.99 1.47 -0.45
C GLY A 114 -13.59 0.11 -1.03
N LEU A 115 -14.33 -0.94 -0.67
CA LEU A 115 -14.19 -2.28 -1.21
C LEU A 115 -15.41 -2.69 -2.05
N PRO A 116 -15.22 -3.52 -3.09
CA PRO A 116 -16.33 -4.04 -3.89
C PRO A 116 -17.19 -5.02 -3.09
N ASP A 117 -18.51 -5.00 -3.31
CA ASP A 117 -19.48 -5.86 -2.61
C ASP A 117 -19.24 -7.35 -2.89
N GLU A 118 -18.67 -7.67 -4.05
CA GLU A 118 -18.30 -9.03 -4.46
C GLU A 118 -17.20 -9.63 -3.57
N LEU A 119 -16.42 -8.78 -2.88
CA LEU A 119 -15.38 -9.23 -1.97
C LEU A 119 -15.99 -9.54 -0.60
N THR A 120 -16.48 -10.76 -0.43
CA THR A 120 -17.10 -11.25 0.82
C THR A 120 -16.93 -12.75 0.96
N ASP A 121 -17.00 -13.26 2.19
CA ASP A 121 -16.86 -14.68 2.54
C ASP A 121 -15.61 -15.34 1.92
N LEU A 122 -14.48 -14.62 1.93
CA LEU A 122 -13.21 -15.13 1.42
C LEU A 122 -12.72 -16.27 2.33
N ARG A 123 -12.43 -17.42 1.74
CA ARG A 123 -12.08 -18.66 2.44
C ARG A 123 -10.83 -19.27 1.85
N SER A 124 -9.93 -19.73 2.72
CA SER A 124 -8.63 -20.24 2.32
C SER A 124 -7.86 -19.24 1.43
N THR A 125 -8.05 -17.95 1.71
CA THR A 125 -7.54 -16.84 0.92
C THR A 125 -6.39 -16.11 1.63
N LEU A 126 -5.32 -15.82 0.89
CA LEU A 126 -4.34 -14.79 1.23
C LEU A 126 -4.80 -13.48 0.60
N VAL A 127 -5.17 -12.50 1.42
CA VAL A 127 -5.49 -11.15 0.96
C VAL A 127 -4.25 -10.28 1.16
N LEU A 128 -3.73 -9.74 0.06
CA LEU A 128 -2.58 -8.85 0.04
C LEU A 128 -3.04 -7.44 -0.34
N ALA A 129 -2.67 -6.45 0.46
CA ALA A 129 -2.81 -5.04 0.12
C ALA A 129 -1.43 -4.39 0.20
N HIS A 130 -0.74 -4.25 -0.93
CA HIS A 130 0.63 -3.74 -1.00
C HIS A 130 0.61 -2.30 -1.48
N GLU A 131 1.08 -1.38 -0.63
CA GLU A 131 1.03 0.08 -0.85
C GLU A 131 -0.41 0.55 -1.11
N TRP A 132 -1.34 0.12 -0.24
CA TRP A 132 -2.75 0.50 -0.34
C TRP A 132 -3.14 1.52 0.72
N LEU A 133 -2.71 1.31 1.98
CA LEU A 133 -3.16 2.16 3.08
C LEU A 133 -2.56 3.56 3.00
N ASP A 134 -1.35 3.70 2.47
CA ASP A 134 -0.69 4.99 2.27
C ASP A 134 -1.46 5.94 1.33
N VAL A 135 -2.21 5.37 0.38
CA VAL A 135 -3.03 6.07 -0.61
C VAL A 135 -4.54 6.05 -0.28
N VAL A 136 -4.92 5.47 0.86
CA VAL A 136 -6.25 5.68 1.45
C VAL A 136 -6.29 7.08 2.07
N PRO A 137 -7.19 7.97 1.60
CA PRO A 137 -7.25 9.35 2.06
C PRO A 137 -7.53 9.46 3.57
N CYS A 138 -6.66 10.15 4.29
CA CYS A 138 -6.83 10.44 5.70
C CYS A 138 -6.95 11.95 5.96
N GLU A 139 -7.38 12.30 7.17
CA GLU A 139 -7.36 13.69 7.61
C GLU A 139 -5.95 14.06 8.10
N ILE A 140 -5.53 15.29 7.86
CA ILE A 140 -4.25 15.81 8.34
C ILE A 140 -4.53 16.96 9.29
N ALA A 141 -4.11 16.85 10.53
CA ALA A 141 -4.19 17.92 11.50
C ALA A 141 -2.85 18.64 11.63
N VAL A 142 -2.88 19.96 11.83
CA VAL A 142 -1.70 20.78 12.09
C VAL A 142 -1.90 21.64 13.34
N THR A 143 -0.82 21.89 14.07
CA THR A 143 -0.83 22.71 15.27
C THR A 143 -1.01 24.19 14.93
N THR A 144 -1.95 24.85 15.61
CA THR A 144 -2.20 26.29 15.53
C THR A 144 -2.15 26.93 16.92
N CYS A 145 -2.29 28.25 17.01
CA CYS A 145 -2.40 28.94 18.31
C CYS A 145 -3.63 28.51 19.13
N ASP A 146 -4.65 27.96 18.46
CA ASP A 146 -5.90 27.51 19.06
C ASP A 146 -5.96 25.98 19.21
N GLY A 147 -4.82 25.28 19.07
CA GLY A 147 -4.70 23.82 19.11
C GLY A 147 -4.65 23.17 17.72
N LEU A 148 -4.76 21.83 17.66
CA LEU A 148 -4.78 21.09 16.41
C LEU A 148 -6.03 21.43 15.57
N ARG A 149 -5.83 21.64 14.27
CA ARG A 149 -6.88 21.91 13.28
C ARG A 149 -6.69 21.00 12.08
N VAL A 150 -7.77 20.42 11.57
CA VAL A 150 -7.75 19.62 10.34
C VAL A 150 -7.52 20.56 9.16
N LEU A 151 -6.65 20.17 8.23
CA LEU A 151 -6.38 20.89 7.00
C LEU A 151 -7.59 20.80 6.06
N GLU A 152 -7.88 21.90 5.40
CA GLU A 152 -8.88 22.00 4.34
C GLU A 152 -8.22 22.54 3.07
N VAL A 153 -8.74 22.15 1.91
CA VAL A 153 -8.23 22.60 0.62
C VAL A 153 -8.96 23.88 0.21
N ALA A 154 -8.19 24.95 0.08
CA ALA A 154 -8.64 26.25 -0.36
C ALA A 154 -8.91 26.28 -1.88
N PRO A 155 -9.68 27.28 -2.38
CA PRO A 155 -10.01 27.39 -3.80
C PRO A 155 -8.81 27.54 -4.74
N ASP A 156 -7.68 28.02 -4.24
CA ASP A 156 -6.41 28.12 -4.97
C ASP A 156 -5.63 26.80 -5.01
N GLY A 157 -6.16 25.73 -4.40
CA GLY A 157 -5.55 24.40 -4.32
C GLY A 157 -4.62 24.21 -3.13
N GLY A 158 -4.32 25.27 -2.36
CA GLY A 158 -3.48 25.17 -1.17
C GLY A 158 -4.22 24.56 0.03
N SER A 159 -3.47 23.94 0.94
CA SER A 159 -4.01 23.48 2.22
C SER A 159 -3.90 24.57 3.29
N ARG A 160 -4.95 24.74 4.10
CA ARG A 160 -4.94 25.67 5.25
C ARG A 160 -5.63 25.06 6.47
N PRO A 161 -5.26 25.44 7.70
CA PRO A 161 -5.99 25.02 8.90
C PRO A 161 -7.48 25.40 8.79
N GLY A 162 -8.36 24.45 9.09
CA GLY A 162 -9.80 24.56 8.98
C GLY A 162 -10.51 24.20 10.29
N ARG A 163 -11.41 23.21 10.23
CA ARG A 163 -12.20 22.77 11.38
C ARG A 163 -11.36 22.22 12.55
N GLU A 164 -11.96 22.20 13.73
CA GLU A 164 -11.51 21.41 14.87
C GLU A 164 -11.57 19.91 14.56
N LEU A 165 -10.72 19.14 15.27
CA LEU A 165 -10.84 17.68 15.31
C LEU A 165 -12.14 17.30 16.00
N SER A 166 -12.83 16.32 15.43
CA SER A 166 -13.90 15.58 16.08
C SER A 166 -13.36 14.79 17.28
N ASP A 167 -14.25 14.32 18.15
CA ASP A 167 -13.86 13.55 19.33
C ASP A 167 -13.10 12.26 18.95
N ARG A 168 -13.55 11.55 17.91
CA ARG A 168 -12.89 10.33 17.42
C ARG A 168 -11.47 10.59 16.90
N GLU A 169 -11.30 11.69 16.16
CA GLU A 169 -9.98 12.09 15.64
C GLU A 169 -9.03 12.49 16.77
N ARG A 170 -9.56 13.21 17.77
CA ARG A 170 -8.80 13.62 18.94
C ARG A 170 -8.35 12.41 19.78
N GLU A 171 -9.26 11.49 20.07
CA GLU A 171 -8.96 10.26 20.82
C GLU A 171 -7.90 9.43 20.09
N TRP A 172 -8.03 9.30 18.76
CA TRP A 172 -7.03 8.60 17.95
C TRP A 172 -5.67 9.28 18.03
N CYS A 173 -5.60 10.61 17.91
CA CYS A 173 -4.34 11.35 18.05
C CYS A 173 -3.76 11.23 19.46
N GLU A 174 -4.56 11.27 20.52
CA GLU A 174 -4.09 11.11 21.90
C GLU A 174 -3.49 9.72 22.14
N GLN A 175 -4.09 8.68 21.56
CA GLN A 175 -3.63 7.30 21.69
C GLN A 175 -2.43 6.99 20.79
N HIS A 176 -2.45 7.47 19.55
CA HIS A 176 -1.52 7.05 18.51
C HIS A 176 -0.61 8.17 17.99
N TRP A 177 -0.73 9.43 18.41
CA TRP A 177 0.17 10.50 17.96
C TRP A 177 0.21 11.70 18.94
N PRO A 178 0.47 11.47 20.25
CA PRO A 178 0.25 12.49 21.29
C PRO A 178 1.11 13.75 21.15
N ASP A 179 2.29 13.65 20.52
CA ASP A 179 3.28 14.73 20.41
C ASP A 179 3.36 15.34 18.98
N ALA A 180 2.36 15.11 18.13
CA ALA A 180 2.39 15.55 16.74
C ALA A 180 2.35 17.07 16.60
N GLN A 181 3.24 17.68 15.79
CA GLN A 181 3.02 19.04 15.30
C GLN A 181 2.08 19.03 14.09
N ALA A 182 2.18 17.98 13.27
CA ALA A 182 1.19 17.59 12.29
C ALA A 182 0.91 16.08 12.40
N ALA A 183 -0.37 15.69 12.39
CA ALA A 183 -0.79 14.30 12.52
C ALA A 183 -1.56 13.86 11.27
N GLU A 184 -1.16 12.73 10.69
CA GLU A 184 -1.97 11.98 9.72
C GLU A 184 -2.92 11.06 10.49
N ILE A 185 -4.19 11.44 10.59
CA ILE A 185 -5.16 10.79 11.46
C ILE A 185 -5.64 9.49 10.81
N GLY A 186 -5.15 8.36 11.31
CA GLY A 186 -5.31 7.03 10.70
C GLY A 186 -6.69 6.38 10.81
N THR A 187 -7.67 7.00 11.48
CA THR A 187 -9.01 6.41 11.71
C THR A 187 -9.66 5.79 10.47
N THR A 188 -9.52 6.43 9.31
CA THR A 188 -10.07 5.95 8.03
C THR A 188 -9.31 4.76 7.44
N ARG A 189 -8.00 4.70 7.67
CA ARG A 189 -7.13 3.59 7.28
C ARG A 189 -7.36 2.38 8.20
N ASP A 190 -7.52 2.62 9.49
CA ASP A 190 -7.90 1.58 10.46
C ASP A 190 -9.28 1.00 10.12
N ASP A 191 -10.26 1.85 9.76
CA ASP A 191 -11.58 1.41 9.29
C ASP A 191 -11.47 0.58 8.00
N ALA A 192 -10.65 1.01 7.03
CA ALA A 192 -10.43 0.29 5.79
C ALA A 192 -9.78 -1.09 6.03
N TYR A 193 -8.81 -1.17 6.94
CA TYR A 193 -8.20 -2.42 7.37
C TYR A 193 -9.23 -3.36 8.02
N CYS A 194 -10.00 -2.84 8.98
CA CYS A 194 -11.05 -3.61 9.67
C CYS A 194 -12.12 -4.11 8.69
N GLU A 195 -12.49 -3.28 7.73
CA GLU A 195 -13.47 -3.64 6.71
C GLU A 195 -12.92 -4.71 5.75
N LEU A 196 -11.66 -4.62 5.32
CA LEU A 196 -11.03 -5.66 4.51
C LEU A 196 -10.91 -6.98 5.27
N ARG A 197 -10.51 -6.92 6.53
CA ARG A 197 -10.49 -8.06 7.45
C ARG A 197 -11.87 -8.71 7.58
N SER A 198 -12.94 -7.93 7.67
CA SER A 198 -14.31 -8.44 7.81
C SER A 198 -14.78 -9.27 6.61
N ARG A 199 -14.18 -9.05 5.43
CA ARG A 199 -14.47 -9.82 4.21
C ARG A 199 -13.91 -11.24 4.23
N ILE A 200 -12.99 -11.54 5.16
CA ILE A 200 -12.28 -12.81 5.25
C ILE A 200 -12.95 -13.71 6.30
N ALA A 201 -13.49 -14.85 5.85
CA ALA A 201 -14.08 -15.85 6.74
C ALA A 201 -13.04 -16.88 7.23
N ASP A 202 -12.02 -17.17 6.42
CA ASP A 202 -10.85 -17.97 6.77
C ASP A 202 -9.69 -17.60 5.85
N GLY A 203 -8.55 -17.20 6.39
CA GLY A 203 -7.46 -16.74 5.54
C GLY A 203 -6.36 -16.02 6.29
N LEU A 204 -5.52 -15.31 5.53
CA LEU A 204 -4.47 -14.45 6.03
C LEU A 204 -4.60 -13.08 5.36
N LEU A 205 -4.71 -12.03 6.17
CA LEU A 205 -4.63 -10.65 5.71
C LEU A 205 -3.19 -10.14 5.87
N ILE A 206 -2.65 -9.59 4.80
CA ILE A 206 -1.36 -8.91 4.79
C ILE A 206 -1.54 -7.52 4.19
N CYS A 207 -1.23 -6.48 4.96
CA CYS A 207 -1.02 -5.14 4.41
C CYS A 207 0.48 -4.81 4.47
N VAL A 208 1.01 -4.29 3.38
CA VAL A 208 2.42 -3.91 3.25
C VAL A 208 2.50 -2.44 2.89
N ASP A 209 3.02 -1.61 3.78
CA ASP A 209 3.11 -0.18 3.54
C ASP A 209 4.40 0.37 4.15
N TYR A 210 4.90 1.45 3.57
CA TYR A 210 5.91 2.26 4.23
C TYR A 210 5.21 3.15 5.27
N GLY A 211 5.79 3.16 6.45
CA GLY A 211 5.10 3.67 7.63
C GLY A 211 6.03 3.84 8.80
N HIS A 212 5.44 3.96 9.97
CA HIS A 212 6.13 4.10 11.24
C HIS A 212 5.28 3.51 12.36
N THR A 213 5.92 3.31 13.50
CA THR A 213 5.31 2.95 14.78
C THR A 213 5.42 4.12 15.76
N ILE A 214 4.83 4.00 16.95
CA ILE A 214 5.01 5.00 18.00
C ILE A 214 6.46 5.27 18.41
N GLU A 215 7.38 4.35 18.14
CA GLU A 215 8.80 4.50 18.49
C GLU A 215 9.57 5.43 17.53
N ASP A 216 9.12 5.55 16.28
CA ASP A 216 9.83 6.26 15.21
C ASP A 216 8.93 7.23 14.40
N ARG A 217 7.71 7.47 14.88
CA ARG A 217 6.74 8.37 14.26
C ARG A 217 7.30 9.80 14.10
N PRO A 218 7.15 10.44 12.93
CA PRO A 218 7.68 11.78 12.70
C PRO A 218 6.88 12.86 13.43
N THR A 219 7.54 13.99 13.70
CA THR A 219 6.92 15.18 14.29
C THR A 219 6.16 16.01 13.26
N ASP A 220 6.71 16.08 12.04
CA ASP A 220 6.11 16.72 10.87
C ASP A 220 5.31 15.71 10.04
N SER A 221 4.43 16.21 9.18
CA SER A 221 3.66 15.39 8.25
C SER A 221 4.56 14.81 7.14
N THR A 222 4.31 13.55 6.80
CA THR A 222 4.85 12.83 5.65
C THR A 222 4.02 13.00 4.37
N PHE A 223 2.84 13.63 4.47
CA PHE A 223 1.95 13.84 3.34
C PHE A 223 2.65 14.56 2.19
N THR A 224 2.65 13.91 1.03
CA THR A 224 3.42 14.39 -0.12
C THR A 224 2.74 14.02 -1.45
N GLY A 225 3.20 14.66 -2.51
CA GLY A 225 2.81 14.36 -3.88
C GLY A 225 3.96 13.77 -4.68
N TYR A 226 3.70 12.79 -5.54
CA TYR A 226 4.65 12.33 -6.55
C TYR A 226 4.17 12.68 -7.95
N ARG A 227 5.10 13.11 -8.81
CA ARG A 227 4.83 13.33 -10.23
C ARG A 227 6.06 12.96 -11.04
N ALA A 228 5.89 12.04 -11.98
CA ALA A 228 6.98 11.52 -12.81
C ALA A 228 8.19 11.04 -11.97
N GLY A 229 7.93 10.37 -10.85
CA GLY A 229 8.93 9.69 -10.04
C GLY A 229 9.70 10.61 -9.10
N ALA A 230 9.27 11.87 -8.96
CA ALA A 230 9.86 12.85 -8.08
C ALA A 230 8.85 13.36 -7.05
N ILE A 231 9.33 13.55 -5.82
CA ILE A 231 8.60 14.24 -4.75
C ILE A 231 8.29 15.68 -5.18
N CYS A 232 7.07 16.12 -4.93
CA CYS A 232 6.59 17.47 -5.23
C CYS A 232 5.47 17.89 -4.27
N GLU A 233 5.11 19.17 -4.32
CA GLU A 233 3.96 19.69 -3.57
C GLU A 233 2.66 18.96 -3.95
N PRO A 234 1.86 18.51 -2.98
CA PRO A 234 0.55 17.90 -3.19
C PRO A 234 -0.36 18.77 -4.08
N ARG A 235 -1.01 18.16 -5.08
CA ARG A 235 -2.04 18.80 -5.90
C ARG A 235 -3.30 17.94 -5.97
N PHE A 236 -4.42 18.57 -5.64
CA PHE A 236 -5.72 17.89 -5.61
C PHE A 236 -6.49 17.99 -6.94
N ASP A 237 -5.76 18.01 -8.07
CA ASP A 237 -6.28 18.15 -9.44
C ASP A 237 -6.07 16.86 -10.28
N GLY A 238 -5.57 15.79 -9.65
CA GLY A 238 -5.28 14.51 -10.30
C GLY A 238 -3.96 14.45 -11.07
N SER A 239 -3.10 15.47 -10.94
CA SER A 239 -1.77 15.50 -11.57
C SER A 239 -0.64 14.94 -10.70
N THR A 240 -0.92 14.63 -9.44
CA THR A 240 0.05 14.07 -8.48
C THR A 240 -0.53 12.84 -7.81
N ASP A 241 0.31 11.83 -7.61
CA ASP A 241 0.01 10.74 -6.68
C ASP A 241 0.17 11.25 -5.26
N LEU A 242 -0.87 11.13 -4.44
CA LEU A 242 -0.95 11.72 -3.12
C LEU A 242 -0.88 10.60 -2.09
N THR A 243 0.08 10.69 -1.19
CA THR A 243 0.33 9.63 -0.20
C THR A 243 0.81 10.22 1.12
N ALA A 244 0.59 9.47 2.20
CA ALA A 244 1.22 9.71 3.49
C ALA A 244 1.56 8.37 4.14
N HIS A 245 2.66 8.32 4.89
CA HIS A 245 3.10 7.16 5.66
C HIS A 245 1.98 6.66 6.58
N VAL A 246 2.01 5.36 6.89
CA VAL A 246 0.98 4.70 7.70
C VAL A 246 1.46 4.53 9.14
N SER A 247 0.61 4.87 10.12
CA SER A 247 0.78 4.44 11.52
C SER A 247 0.51 2.93 11.63
N MET A 248 1.49 2.09 11.30
CA MET A 248 1.26 0.65 11.15
C MET A 248 0.88 -0.05 12.46
N ASP A 249 1.29 0.53 13.59
CA ASP A 249 0.92 0.08 14.93
C ASP A 249 -0.54 0.42 15.32
N SER A 250 -1.22 1.35 14.63
CA SER A 250 -2.65 1.64 14.91
C SER A 250 -3.58 0.53 14.44
N LEU A 251 -3.13 -0.31 13.49
CA LEU A 251 -3.90 -1.44 12.98
C LEU A 251 -4.17 -2.53 14.05
N GLY A 252 -3.43 -2.53 15.17
CA GLY A 252 -3.68 -3.44 16.29
C GLY A 252 -3.45 -4.92 15.97
N VAL A 253 -2.62 -5.21 14.96
CA VAL A 253 -2.41 -6.56 14.42
C VAL A 253 -1.55 -7.44 15.32
N PRO A 254 -1.74 -8.77 15.30
CA PRO A 254 -1.00 -9.68 16.19
C PRO A 254 0.48 -9.81 15.83
N GLU A 255 0.84 -9.64 14.56
CA GLU A 255 2.21 -9.69 14.08
C GLU A 255 2.47 -8.51 13.12
N LEU A 256 3.51 -7.75 13.43
CA LEU A 256 4.01 -6.65 12.61
C LEU A 256 5.52 -6.84 12.43
N LEU A 257 5.95 -7.05 11.19
CA LEU A 257 7.34 -7.30 10.82
C LEU A 257 7.82 -6.30 9.78
N GLN A 258 9.14 -6.16 9.62
CA GLN A 258 9.69 -5.44 8.48
C GLN A 258 9.95 -6.40 7.31
N GLN A 259 9.92 -5.89 6.09
CA GLN A 259 10.08 -6.68 4.87
C GLN A 259 11.38 -7.49 4.85
N LYS A 260 12.47 -6.95 5.39
CA LYS A 260 13.74 -7.68 5.53
C LYS A 260 13.62 -8.95 6.40
N ASP A 261 12.74 -8.94 7.40
CA ASP A 261 12.52 -10.05 8.32
C ASP A 261 11.58 -11.09 7.69
N ILE A 262 10.59 -10.63 6.92
CA ILE A 262 9.77 -11.47 6.04
C ILE A 262 10.65 -12.17 5.00
N ALA A 263 11.56 -11.45 4.35
CA ALA A 263 12.52 -12.03 3.42
C ALA A 263 13.38 -13.10 4.09
N ALA A 264 13.87 -12.84 5.31
CA ALA A 264 14.66 -13.82 6.07
C ALA A 264 13.87 -15.09 6.43
N ARG A 265 12.54 -14.98 6.60
CA ARG A 265 11.65 -16.10 6.91
C ARG A 265 11.28 -16.93 5.67
N TYR A 266 11.02 -16.28 4.53
CA TYR A 266 10.39 -16.93 3.38
C TYR A 266 11.27 -17.05 2.13
N LEU A 267 12.40 -16.33 2.07
CA LEU A 267 13.27 -16.32 0.89
C LEU A 267 14.65 -16.94 1.18
N VAL A 268 15.20 -17.57 0.16
CA VAL A 268 16.58 -18.07 0.19
C VAL A 268 17.52 -16.93 -0.19
N ILE A 269 18.49 -16.63 0.69
CA ILE A 269 19.56 -15.67 0.42
C ILE A 269 20.34 -16.11 -0.83
N PRO A 270 20.40 -15.29 -1.90
CA PRO A 270 21.11 -15.68 -3.12
C PRO A 270 22.62 -15.74 -2.90
N ASP A 271 23.24 -16.83 -3.36
CA ASP A 271 24.70 -17.00 -3.31
C ASP A 271 25.44 -15.90 -4.08
N ARG A 272 26.68 -15.63 -3.67
CA ARG A 272 27.60 -14.83 -4.47
C ARG A 272 28.03 -15.67 -5.70
N PRO A 273 27.86 -15.18 -6.94
CA PRO A 273 28.28 -15.94 -8.11
C PRO A 273 29.80 -16.07 -8.15
N ASP A 274 30.28 -17.27 -8.49
CA ASP A 274 31.69 -17.52 -8.77
C ASP A 274 32.14 -16.68 -9.97
N HIS A 275 33.30 -16.03 -9.86
CA HIS A 275 33.83 -15.18 -10.92
C HIS A 275 34.19 -15.98 -12.18
N GLU A 276 34.55 -17.26 -12.06
CA GLU A 276 34.82 -18.10 -13.24
C GLU A 276 33.58 -18.27 -14.15
N LEU A 277 32.36 -18.16 -13.60
CA LEU A 277 31.13 -18.17 -14.40
C LEU A 277 31.09 -16.99 -15.37
N ALA A 278 31.70 -15.85 -15.05
CA ALA A 278 31.74 -14.70 -15.97
C ALA A 278 32.44 -15.05 -17.29
N ARG A 279 33.32 -16.06 -17.30
CA ARG A 279 34.00 -16.56 -18.50
C ARG A 279 33.31 -17.80 -19.08
N MET A 280 32.87 -18.73 -18.23
CA MET A 280 32.34 -20.03 -18.66
C MET A 280 30.86 -19.99 -19.05
N ASP A 281 30.06 -19.19 -18.36
CA ASP A 281 28.63 -18.98 -18.62
C ASP A 281 28.21 -17.56 -18.17
N PRO A 282 28.50 -16.54 -19.01
CA PRO A 282 28.25 -15.14 -18.66
C PRO A 282 26.76 -14.86 -18.37
N THR A 283 25.85 -15.57 -19.03
CA THR A 283 24.40 -15.40 -18.84
C THR A 283 23.99 -15.85 -17.45
N LYS A 284 24.43 -17.04 -17.02
CA LYS A 284 24.17 -17.53 -15.66
C LYS A 284 24.79 -16.62 -14.60
N TYR A 285 26.00 -16.13 -14.83
CA TYR A 285 26.65 -15.16 -13.93
C TYR A 285 25.79 -13.90 -13.74
N LEU A 286 25.30 -13.31 -14.84
CA LEU A 286 24.47 -12.10 -14.81
C LEU A 286 23.10 -12.34 -14.14
N LEU A 287 22.48 -13.50 -14.38
CA LEU A 287 21.21 -13.86 -13.73
C LEU A 287 21.37 -14.00 -12.21
N MET A 288 22.45 -14.65 -11.76
CA MET A 288 22.76 -14.76 -10.33
C MET A 288 23.05 -13.39 -9.71
N LEU A 289 23.79 -12.54 -10.40
CA LEU A 289 24.09 -11.18 -9.94
C LEU A 289 22.80 -10.34 -9.84
N ARG A 290 21.94 -10.38 -10.86
CA ARG A 290 20.62 -9.72 -10.84
C ARG A 290 19.81 -10.15 -9.62
N ARG A 291 19.66 -11.45 -9.39
CA ARG A 291 18.90 -11.98 -8.25
C ARG A 291 19.49 -11.52 -6.91
N ARG A 292 20.82 -11.51 -6.79
CA ARG A 292 21.50 -11.03 -5.57
C ARG A 292 21.30 -9.53 -5.36
N SER A 293 21.38 -8.72 -6.40
CA SER A 293 21.08 -7.28 -6.33
C SER A 293 19.64 -7.01 -5.96
N ALA A 294 18.68 -7.73 -6.56
CA ALA A 294 17.28 -7.64 -6.20
C ALA A 294 17.03 -7.98 -4.73
N TYR A 295 17.64 -9.06 -4.22
CA TYR A 295 17.54 -9.42 -2.80
C TYR A 295 18.10 -8.33 -1.89
N ALA A 296 19.29 -7.80 -2.22
CA ALA A 296 19.89 -6.72 -1.45
C ALA A 296 18.98 -5.48 -1.38
N THR A 297 18.36 -5.10 -2.51
CA THR A 297 17.36 -4.02 -2.55
C THR A 297 16.12 -4.35 -1.73
N PHE A 298 15.54 -5.55 -1.90
CA PHE A 298 14.33 -6.00 -1.20
C PHE A 298 14.50 -6.00 0.32
N THR A 299 15.73 -6.20 0.81
CA THR A 299 16.08 -6.23 2.24
C THR A 299 16.79 -4.97 2.75
N GLU A 300 16.96 -3.93 1.93
CA GLU A 300 17.71 -2.71 2.31
C GLU A 300 17.00 -1.97 3.46
N PRO A 301 17.59 -1.88 4.67
CA PRO A 301 16.90 -1.33 5.85
C PRO A 301 16.56 0.16 5.77
N ALA A 302 17.18 0.92 4.87
CA ALA A 302 16.83 2.32 4.59
C ALA A 302 15.96 2.49 3.33
N GLY A 303 15.51 1.38 2.74
CA GLY A 303 14.66 1.34 1.55
C GLY A 303 13.54 0.33 1.71
N LEU A 304 13.35 -0.53 0.72
CA LEU A 304 12.25 -1.51 0.72
C LEU A 304 12.27 -2.46 1.92
N GLY A 305 13.45 -2.78 2.46
CA GLY A 305 13.56 -3.64 3.64
C GLY A 305 12.92 -3.07 4.90
N ALA A 306 12.63 -1.77 4.93
CA ALA A 306 11.97 -1.07 6.04
C ALA A 306 10.44 -1.14 6.00
N PHE A 307 9.84 -1.56 4.88
CA PHE A 307 8.39 -1.61 4.73
C PHE A 307 7.81 -2.53 5.79
N TYR A 308 6.73 -2.10 6.42
CA TYR A 308 6.06 -2.89 7.43
C TYR A 308 5.08 -3.85 6.78
N TRP A 309 5.02 -5.06 7.30
CA TRP A 309 4.09 -6.11 6.93
C TRP A 309 3.24 -6.40 8.15
N SER A 310 1.94 -6.11 8.07
CA SER A 310 0.97 -6.63 9.03
C SER A 310 0.58 -8.05 8.64
N LEU A 311 0.48 -8.95 9.61
CA LEU A 311 0.04 -10.33 9.38
C LEU A 311 -1.08 -10.65 10.37
N GLU A 312 -2.28 -10.89 9.86
CA GLU A 312 -3.41 -11.32 10.67
C GLU A 312 -4.05 -12.58 10.09
N ARG A 313 -3.92 -13.70 10.83
CA ARG A 313 -4.67 -14.91 10.52
C ARG A 313 -6.11 -14.70 10.96
N VAL A 314 -7.04 -14.83 10.02
CA VAL A 314 -8.47 -14.79 10.30
C VAL A 314 -9.01 -16.22 10.27
N THR A 315 -9.69 -16.62 11.33
CA THR A 315 -10.36 -17.93 11.40
C THR A 315 -11.84 -17.72 11.68
N SER A 316 -12.67 -18.67 11.25
CA SER A 316 -14.13 -18.54 11.36
C SER A 316 -14.66 -18.43 12.81
N SER A 317 -13.83 -18.66 13.84
CA SER A 317 -14.16 -18.39 15.25
C SER A 317 -14.04 -16.92 15.65
N ASP A 318 -13.34 -16.10 14.87
CA ASP A 318 -13.05 -14.70 15.19
C ASP A 318 -14.17 -13.75 14.70
N ALA A 319 -15.15 -14.27 13.95
CA ALA A 319 -16.29 -13.51 13.42
C ALA A 319 -17.44 -13.30 14.43
N THR A 320 -17.25 -13.69 15.70
CA THR A 320 -18.28 -13.62 16.75
C THR A 320 -17.90 -12.79 17.98
N SER A 321 -16.92 -11.88 17.90
CA SER A 321 -16.63 -10.92 18.98
C SER A 321 -16.87 -9.48 18.56
#